data_AF-A0A183GI51-F1
#
_entry.id   AF-A0A183GI51-F1
#
_cell.length_a   1.000
_cell.length_b   1.000
_cell.length_c   1.000
_cell.angle_alpha   90.00
_cell.angle_beta   90.00
_cell.angle_gamma   90.00
#
_symmetry.space_group_name_H-M   'P 1'
#
loop_
_entity.id
_entity.type
_entity.pdbx_description
1 polymer ?
#
loop_
_entity_poly.entity_id
_entity_poly.type
_entity_poly.pdbx_seq_one_letter_code
_entity_poly.pdbx_strand_id
1 'polypeptide(L)'
;LISFQLAVDCLTKTSDIYTDMGRFNMAAKNHVTMAELYETECPDTEQCIQHYQKAADYYKGEESKSSATKCLIKVAQLEQYQKAIAVFEEIAMWEADHPTLKYAAKNHFFQALLCYLCIDPLDAQHALKRYEDASPSFADTREAKLIKAKFSLLRIL
;
A
#
# COMPACT_ATOMS: atom_id res chain seq x y z
N LEU A 1 -17.44 -14.53 17.13
CA LEU A 1 -18.50 -14.24 16.13
C LEU A 1 -19.49 -13.16 16.62
N ILE A 2 -20.28 -13.38 17.69
CA ILE A 2 -21.22 -12.34 18.20
C ILE A 2 -20.49 -11.07 18.70
N SER A 3 -19.31 -11.22 19.32
CA SER A 3 -18.49 -10.10 19.80
C SER A 3 -17.88 -9.25 18.69
N PHE A 4 -17.43 -9.88 17.61
CA PHE A 4 -16.80 -9.23 16.46
C PHE A 4 -17.80 -8.33 15.71
N GLN A 5 -18.97 -8.87 15.37
CA GLN A 5 -19.99 -8.10 14.64
C GLN A 5 -20.43 -6.87 15.44
N LEU A 6 -20.60 -7.03 16.77
CA LEU A 6 -20.95 -5.93 17.66
C LEU A 6 -19.86 -4.84 17.72
N ALA A 7 -18.58 -5.24 17.67
CA ALA A 7 -17.45 -4.30 17.63
C ALA A 7 -17.44 -3.50 16.33
N VAL A 8 -17.61 -4.17 15.19
CA VAL A 8 -17.71 -3.53 13.86
C VAL A 8 -18.91 -2.58 13.81
N ASP A 9 -20.07 -2.99 14.30
CA ASP A 9 -21.28 -2.15 14.35
C ASP A 9 -21.07 -0.90 15.23
N CYS A 10 -20.41 -1.05 16.39
CA CYS A 10 -20.12 0.05 17.29
C CYS A 10 -19.13 1.04 16.66
N LEU A 11 -18.06 0.53 16.04
CA LEU A 11 -17.05 1.33 15.34
C LEU A 11 -17.64 2.05 14.12
N THR A 12 -18.56 1.40 13.40
CA THR A 12 -19.27 2.00 12.26
C THR A 12 -20.09 3.20 12.70
N LYS A 13 -20.96 3.03 13.71
CA LYS A 13 -21.76 4.13 14.29
C LYS A 13 -20.88 5.27 14.81
N THR A 14 -19.76 4.92 15.44
CA THR A 14 -18.79 5.92 15.94
C THR A 14 -18.13 6.67 14.79
N SER A 15 -17.78 5.98 13.70
CA SER A 15 -17.22 6.58 12.49
C SER A 15 -18.20 7.54 11.83
N ASP A 16 -19.48 7.16 11.75
CA ASP A 16 -20.54 8.01 11.17
C ASP A 16 -20.71 9.29 11.99
N ILE A 17 -20.76 9.19 13.32
CA ILE A 17 -20.82 10.36 14.20
C ILE A 17 -19.59 11.28 14.00
N TYR A 18 -18.38 10.71 13.91
CA TYR A 18 -17.18 11.52 13.66
C TYR A 18 -17.18 12.16 12.28
N THR A 19 -17.72 11.47 11.27
CA THR A 19 -17.88 12.00 9.91
C THR A 19 -18.86 13.17 9.89
N ASP A 20 -20.01 13.04 10.57
CA ASP A 20 -21.01 14.11 10.73
C ASP A 20 -20.46 15.33 11.49
N MET A 21 -19.57 15.09 12.45
CA MET A 21 -18.86 16.14 13.18
C MET A 21 -17.70 16.78 12.40
N GLY A 22 -17.40 16.32 11.18
CA GLY A 22 -16.27 16.79 10.37
C GLY A 22 -14.90 16.34 10.88
N ARG A 23 -14.84 15.35 11.77
CA ARG A 23 -13.59 14.81 12.35
C ARG A 23 -13.09 13.60 11.56
N PHE A 24 -12.76 13.81 10.28
CA PHE A 24 -12.38 12.74 9.35
C PHE A 24 -11.13 11.96 9.79
N ASN A 25 -10.17 12.61 10.45
CA ASN A 25 -9.02 11.92 11.04
C ASN A 25 -9.40 10.87 12.12
N MET A 26 -10.47 11.10 12.88
CA MET A 26 -10.93 10.13 13.90
C MET A 26 -11.78 9.03 13.27
N ALA A 27 -12.61 9.37 12.27
CA ALA A 27 -13.34 8.40 11.46
C ALA A 27 -12.38 7.44 10.73
N ALA A 28 -11.28 7.96 10.16
CA ALA A 28 -10.25 7.16 9.50
C ALA A 28 -9.60 6.15 10.44
N LYS A 29 -9.28 6.54 11.69
CA LYS A 29 -8.75 5.62 12.70
C LYS A 29 -9.72 4.47 13.00
N ASN A 30 -11.00 4.77 13.16
CA ASN A 30 -12.01 3.73 13.37
C ASN A 30 -12.06 2.75 12.19
N HIS A 31 -12.00 3.24 10.95
CA HIS A 31 -11.96 2.38 9.77
C HIS A 31 -10.70 1.51 9.70
N VAL A 32 -9.53 2.01 10.10
CA VAL A 32 -8.32 1.19 10.23
C VAL A 32 -8.53 0.07 11.26
N THR A 33 -9.06 0.39 12.44
CA THR A 33 -9.34 -0.62 13.47
C THR A 33 -10.35 -1.66 13.00
N MET A 34 -11.39 -1.25 12.27
CA MET A 34 -12.33 -2.20 11.64
C MET A 34 -11.61 -3.11 10.66
N ALA A 35 -10.75 -2.57 9.79
CA ALA A 35 -9.99 -3.36 8.82
C ALA A 35 -9.04 -4.36 9.48
N GLU A 36 -8.35 -3.98 10.57
CA GLU A 36 -7.51 -4.87 11.38
C GLU A 36 -8.32 -6.00 12.06
N LEU A 37 -9.55 -5.72 12.48
CA LEU A 37 -10.45 -6.75 13.01
C LEU A 37 -10.87 -7.74 11.91
N TYR A 38 -11.10 -7.27 10.68
CA TYR A 38 -11.32 -8.15 9.53
C TYR A 38 -10.06 -8.95 9.16
N GLU A 39 -8.84 -8.43 9.34
CA GLU A 39 -7.63 -9.24 9.11
C GLU A 39 -7.47 -10.37 10.15
N THR A 40 -7.88 -10.15 11.39
CA THR A 40 -7.56 -11.04 12.54
C THR A 40 -8.68 -12.01 12.92
N GLU A 41 -9.91 -11.53 13.04
CA GLU A 41 -11.04 -12.29 13.61
C GLU A 41 -11.91 -12.97 12.54
N CYS A 42 -12.04 -12.36 11.37
CA CYS A 42 -12.82 -12.91 10.26
C CYS A 42 -12.20 -12.48 8.93
N PRO A 43 -11.31 -13.31 8.34
CA PRO A 43 -10.50 -12.96 7.17
C PRO A 43 -11.35 -12.81 5.90
N ASP A 44 -12.06 -11.69 5.84
CA ASP A 44 -12.76 -11.17 4.68
C ASP A 44 -11.89 -10.07 4.05
N THR A 45 -11.15 -10.48 3.02
CA THR A 45 -10.21 -9.60 2.32
C THR A 45 -10.93 -8.46 1.61
N GLU A 46 -12.15 -8.65 1.12
CA GLU A 46 -12.90 -7.61 0.41
C GLU A 46 -13.34 -6.50 1.35
N GLN A 47 -13.92 -6.86 2.50
CA GLN A 47 -14.32 -5.88 3.53
C GLN A 47 -13.11 -5.14 4.10
N CYS A 48 -12.00 -5.86 4.31
CA CYS A 48 -10.76 -5.26 4.77
C CYS A 48 -10.24 -4.18 3.80
N ILE A 49 -10.20 -4.49 2.50
CA ILE A 49 -9.80 -3.54 1.45
C ILE A 49 -10.70 -2.31 1.45
N GLN A 50 -12.02 -2.49 1.50
CA GLN A 50 -12.97 -1.38 1.49
C GLN A 50 -12.76 -0.42 2.67
N HIS A 51 -12.52 -0.96 3.87
CA HIS A 51 -12.28 -0.14 5.06
C HIS A 51 -10.93 0.58 5.03
N TYR A 52 -9.85 -0.08 4.58
CA TYR A 52 -8.56 0.59 4.42
C TYR A 52 -8.58 1.65 3.31
N GLN A 53 -9.29 1.41 2.20
CA GLN A 53 -9.47 2.39 1.12
C GLN A 53 -10.17 3.65 1.64
N LYS A 54 -11.29 3.47 2.36
CA LYS A 54 -12.04 4.57 2.95
C LYS A 54 -11.23 5.37 3.97
N ALA A 55 -10.43 4.67 4.80
CA ALA A 55 -9.50 5.33 5.70
C ALA A 55 -8.42 6.14 4.96
N ALA A 56 -7.88 5.59 3.86
CA ALA A 56 -6.91 6.28 3.03
C ALA A 56 -7.48 7.57 2.41
N ASP A 57 -8.73 7.52 1.91
CA ASP A 57 -9.40 8.68 1.32
C ASP A 57 -9.64 9.80 2.34
N TYR A 58 -10.06 9.44 3.56
CA TYR A 58 -10.17 10.41 4.65
C TYR A 58 -8.82 11.04 5.02
N TYR A 59 -7.75 10.24 5.10
CA TYR A 59 -6.41 10.78 5.35
C TYR A 59 -5.88 11.64 4.20
N LYS A 60 -6.22 11.32 2.94
CA LYS A 60 -5.87 12.15 1.78
C LYS A 60 -6.58 13.51 1.86
N GLY A 61 -7.86 13.54 2.23
CA GLY A 61 -8.63 14.78 2.39
C GLY A 61 -8.11 15.70 3.50
N GLU A 62 -7.58 15.12 4.59
CA GLU A 62 -7.00 15.85 5.72
C GLU A 62 -5.50 16.18 5.54
N GLU A 63 -4.97 16.07 4.31
CA GLU A 63 -3.54 16.25 3.96
C GLU A 63 -2.57 15.34 4.74
N SER A 64 -3.06 14.27 5.39
CA SER A 64 -2.27 13.31 6.16
C SER A 64 -1.67 12.22 5.26
N LYS A 65 -0.79 12.62 4.34
CA LYS A 65 -0.22 11.71 3.32
C LYS A 65 0.45 10.47 3.91
N SER A 66 1.23 10.61 4.98
CA SER A 66 1.91 9.46 5.60
C SER A 66 0.94 8.40 6.14
N SER A 67 -0.21 8.82 6.68
CA SER A 67 -1.24 7.90 7.19
C SER A 67 -2.02 7.26 6.05
N ALA A 68 -2.31 8.03 4.99
CA ALA A 68 -2.92 7.52 3.77
C ALA A 68 -2.04 6.47 3.10
N THR A 69 -0.74 6.75 2.94
CA THR A 69 0.26 5.82 2.40
C THR A 69 0.24 4.48 3.14
N LYS A 70 0.22 4.47 4.47
CA LYS A 70 0.15 3.23 5.26
C LYS A 70 -1.09 2.40 4.95
N CYS A 71 -2.25 3.04 4.83
CA CYS A 71 -3.51 2.37 4.51
C CYS A 71 -3.49 1.82 3.08
N LEU A 72 -2.98 2.59 2.13
CA LEU A 72 -2.87 2.18 0.73
C LEU A 72 -1.91 1.00 0.52
N ILE A 73 -0.79 0.96 1.26
CA ILE A 73 0.13 -0.18 1.25
C ILE A 73 -0.59 -1.45 1.72
N LYS A 74 -1.42 -1.35 2.75
CA LYS A 74 -2.24 -2.46 3.24
C LYS A 74 -3.25 -2.94 2.21
N VAL A 75 -3.95 -2.01 1.54
CA VAL A 75 -4.83 -2.36 0.40
C VAL A 75 -4.04 -3.10 -0.68
N ALA A 76 -2.90 -2.56 -1.09
CA ALA A 76 -2.09 -3.12 -2.17
C ALA A 76 -1.53 -4.51 -1.83
N GLN A 77 -1.32 -4.85 -0.55
CA GLN A 77 -0.91 -6.19 -0.12
C GLN A 77 -2.03 -7.23 -0.20
N LEU A 78 -3.28 -6.79 -0.08
CA LEU A 78 -4.46 -7.64 -0.06
C LEU A 78 -5.16 -7.71 -1.43
N GLU A 79 -4.96 -6.70 -2.28
CA GLU A 79 -5.56 -6.60 -3.61
C GLU A 79 -4.75 -7.34 -4.68
N GLN A 80 -5.33 -7.49 -5.88
CA GLN A 80 -4.67 -8.06 -7.05
C GLN A 80 -3.42 -7.27 -7.44
N TYR A 81 -2.36 -8.00 -7.79
CA TYR A 81 -1.04 -7.45 -8.13
C TYR A 81 -1.08 -6.26 -9.11
N GLN A 82 -1.99 -6.25 -10.09
CA GLN A 82 -2.10 -5.17 -11.08
C GLN A 82 -2.46 -3.81 -10.47
N LYS A 83 -3.42 -3.77 -9.55
CA LYS A 83 -3.82 -2.52 -8.90
C LYS A 83 -2.82 -2.10 -7.84
N ALA A 84 -2.26 -3.08 -7.13
CA ALA A 84 -1.21 -2.87 -6.15
C ALA A 84 0.00 -2.15 -6.74
N ILE A 85 0.41 -2.51 -7.95
CA ILE A 85 1.50 -1.85 -8.69
C ILE A 85 1.25 -0.35 -8.83
N ALA A 86 0.08 0.05 -9.32
CA ALA A 86 -0.23 1.45 -9.55
C ALA A 86 -0.16 2.26 -8.25
N VAL A 87 -0.67 1.70 -7.16
CA VAL A 87 -0.66 2.32 -5.83
C VAL A 87 0.77 2.44 -5.30
N PHE A 88 1.57 1.36 -5.37
CA PHE A 88 2.97 1.40 -4.91
C PHE A 88 3.82 2.37 -5.73
N GLU A 89 3.60 2.45 -7.03
CA GLU A 89 4.29 3.40 -7.92
C GLU A 89 3.99 4.85 -7.57
N GLU A 90 2.71 5.19 -7.39
CA GLU A 90 2.28 6.54 -7.01
C GLU A 90 2.95 6.97 -5.69
N ILE A 91 2.91 6.09 -4.69
CA ILE A 91 3.51 6.31 -3.38
C ILE A 91 5.04 6.43 -3.48
N ALA A 92 5.70 5.50 -4.17
CA ALA A 92 7.15 5.46 -4.27
C ALA A 92 7.69 6.68 -5.03
N MET A 93 7.01 7.13 -6.08
CA MET A 93 7.39 8.33 -6.82
C MET A 93 7.28 9.58 -5.95
N TRP A 94 6.17 9.72 -5.21
CA TRP A 94 5.99 10.83 -4.28
C TRP A 94 7.05 10.83 -3.18
N GLU A 95 7.40 9.67 -2.63
CA GLU A 95 8.44 9.55 -1.61
C GLU A 95 9.86 9.77 -2.16
N ALA A 96 10.11 9.43 -3.43
CA ALA A 96 11.40 9.63 -4.08
C ALA A 96 11.73 11.13 -4.24
N ASP A 97 10.71 11.96 -4.47
CA ASP A 97 10.84 13.42 -4.52
C ASP A 97 11.21 14.03 -3.16
N HIS A 98 10.93 13.34 -2.05
CA HIS A 98 11.19 13.83 -0.70
C HIS A 98 12.52 13.28 -0.15
N PRO A 99 13.56 14.11 0.09
CA PRO A 99 14.89 13.63 0.51
C PRO A 99 14.90 12.78 1.78
N THR A 100 13.95 13.03 2.69
CA THR A 100 13.80 12.31 3.97
C THR A 100 13.18 10.93 3.82
N LEU A 101 12.39 10.70 2.76
CA LEU A 101 11.64 9.46 2.52
C LEU A 101 12.30 8.55 1.47
N LYS A 102 13.47 8.93 0.95
CA LYS A 102 14.23 8.14 -0.03
C LYS A 102 14.47 6.68 0.37
N TYR A 103 14.59 6.38 1.66
CA TYR A 103 14.73 5.01 2.13
C TYR A 103 13.41 4.22 2.05
N ALA A 104 12.28 4.86 2.35
CA ALA A 104 10.95 4.25 2.21
C ALA A 104 10.60 4.02 0.73
N ALA A 105 10.92 5.00 -0.14
CA ALA A 105 10.70 4.90 -1.58
C ALA A 105 11.32 3.65 -2.19
N LYS A 106 12.54 3.29 -1.77
CA LYS A 106 13.26 2.08 -2.22
C LYS A 106 12.50 0.80 -1.88
N ASN A 107 11.92 0.73 -0.68
CA ASN A 107 11.14 -0.43 -0.26
C ASN A 107 9.86 -0.56 -1.08
N HIS A 108 9.17 0.56 -1.36
CA HIS A 108 7.96 0.56 -2.17
C HIS A 108 8.24 0.25 -3.65
N PHE A 109 9.35 0.75 -4.23
CA PHE A 109 9.80 0.34 -5.56
C PHE A 109 10.06 -1.16 -5.63
N PHE A 110 10.71 -1.73 -4.62
CA PHE A 110 10.93 -3.17 -4.55
C PHE A 110 9.61 -3.95 -4.48
N GLN A 111 8.65 -3.52 -3.66
CA GLN A 111 7.32 -4.12 -3.60
C GLN A 111 6.58 -4.06 -4.94
N ALA A 112 6.60 -2.92 -5.63
CA ALA A 112 6.02 -2.79 -6.97
C ALA A 112 6.68 -3.75 -7.98
N LEU A 113 8.01 -3.86 -7.98
CA LEU A 113 8.73 -4.78 -8.86
C LEU A 113 8.42 -6.25 -8.56
N LEU A 114 8.24 -6.61 -7.29
CA LEU A 114 7.80 -7.97 -6.93
C LEU A 114 6.41 -8.27 -7.51
N CYS A 115 5.48 -7.31 -7.43
CA CYS A 115 4.17 -7.45 -8.05
C CYS A 115 4.27 -7.61 -9.58
N TYR A 116 5.12 -6.82 -10.26
CA TYR A 116 5.36 -7.01 -11.70
C TYR A 116 5.95 -8.39 -12.03
N LEU A 117 6.92 -8.87 -11.24
CA LEU A 117 7.53 -10.19 -11.43
C LEU A 117 6.52 -11.33 -11.33
N CYS A 118 5.45 -11.18 -10.56
CA CYS A 118 4.37 -12.15 -10.46
C CYS A 118 3.43 -12.15 -11.68
N ILE A 119 3.41 -11.07 -12.48
CA ILE A 119 2.55 -10.93 -13.66
C ILE A 119 3.35 -11.18 -14.94
N ASP A 120 4.32 -10.30 -15.22
CA ASP A 120 5.18 -10.37 -16.39
C ASP A 120 6.60 -9.88 -16.05
N PRO A 121 7.62 -10.75 -16.16
CA PRO A 121 9.01 -10.35 -15.93
C PRO A 121 9.54 -9.32 -16.94
N LEU A 122 8.96 -9.18 -18.14
CA LEU A 122 9.40 -8.20 -19.12
C LEU A 122 9.03 -6.77 -18.69
N ASP A 123 7.80 -6.57 -18.22
CA ASP A 123 7.33 -5.29 -17.67
C ASP A 123 8.14 -4.89 -16.43
N ALA A 124 8.49 -5.87 -15.60
CA ALA A 124 9.34 -5.66 -14.44
C ALA A 124 10.74 -5.12 -14.83
N GLN A 125 11.31 -5.51 -15.97
CA GLN A 125 12.59 -4.96 -16.47
C GLN A 125 12.46 -3.51 -16.92
N HIS A 126 11.34 -3.18 -17.57
CA HIS A 126 11.06 -1.82 -18.02
C HIS A 126 10.84 -0.89 -16.82
N ALA A 127 10.06 -1.34 -15.84
CA ALA A 127 9.83 -0.64 -14.58
C ALA A 127 11.15 -0.44 -13.79
N LEU A 128 12.01 -1.45 -13.74
CA LEU A 128 13.32 -1.36 -13.05
C LEU A 128 14.17 -0.22 -13.62
N LYS A 129 14.28 -0.11 -14.95
CA LYS A 129 15.04 0.99 -15.58
C LYS A 129 14.46 2.35 -15.19
N ARG A 130 13.14 2.49 -15.25
CA ARG A 130 12.46 3.74 -14.86
C ARG A 130 12.74 4.12 -13.40
N TYR A 131 12.77 3.15 -12.48
CA TYR A 131 13.08 3.43 -11.07
C TYR A 131 14.55 3.77 -10.84
N GLU A 132 15.47 3.20 -11.61
CA GLU A 132 16.89 3.57 -11.59
C GLU A 132 17.11 4.99 -12.12
N ASP A 133 16.38 5.39 -13.16
CA ASP A 133 16.40 6.74 -13.70
C ASP A 133 15.80 7.76 -12.69
N ALA A 134 14.68 7.40 -12.04
CA ALA A 134 14.04 8.24 -11.03
C ALA A 134 14.84 8.35 -9.72
N SER A 135 15.53 7.26 -9.33
CA SER A 135 16.38 7.22 -8.14
C SER A 135 17.68 6.46 -8.43
N PRO A 136 18.76 7.17 -8.83
CA PRO A 136 20.06 6.54 -9.07
C PRO A 136 20.60 5.78 -7.85
N SER A 137 20.19 6.20 -6.65
CA SER A 137 20.54 5.55 -5.39
C SER A 137 19.89 4.18 -5.18
N PHE A 138 18.89 3.80 -5.99
CA PHE A 138 18.25 2.49 -5.96
C PHE A 138 19.08 1.43 -6.69
N ALA A 139 19.78 1.80 -7.76
CA ALA A 139 20.59 0.87 -8.56
C ALA A 139 21.68 0.15 -7.72
N ASP A 140 22.21 0.83 -6.70
CA ASP A 140 23.25 0.30 -5.82
C ASP A 140 22.73 -0.58 -4.66
N THR A 141 21.40 -0.63 -4.45
CA THR A 141 20.83 -1.32 -3.30
C THR A 141 20.77 -2.84 -3.51
N ARG A 142 20.59 -3.57 -2.40
CA ARG A 142 20.55 -5.04 -2.41
C ARG A 142 19.31 -5.56 -3.15
N GLU A 143 18.21 -4.81 -3.05
CA GLU A 143 16.93 -5.12 -3.67
C GLU A 143 17.01 -5.09 -5.20
N ALA A 144 17.59 -4.03 -5.78
CA ALA A 144 17.79 -3.92 -7.23
C ALA A 144 18.73 -5.01 -7.77
N LYS A 145 19.82 -5.31 -7.04
CA LYS A 145 20.76 -6.40 -7.39
C LYS A 145 20.08 -7.77 -7.36
N LEU A 146 19.21 -8.02 -6.38
CA LEU A 146 18.46 -9.28 -6.27
C LEU A 146 17.52 -9.48 -7.46
N ILE A 147 16.79 -8.42 -7.86
CA ILE A 147 15.88 -8.47 -9.01
C ILE A 147 16.66 -8.67 -10.32
N LYS A 148 17.78 -7.95 -10.51
CA LYS A 148 18.68 -8.15 -11.66
C LYS A 148 19.20 -9.58 -11.74
N ALA A 149 19.59 -10.16 -10.60
CA ALA A 149 20.03 -11.55 -10.53
C ALA A 149 18.91 -12.53 -10.94
N LYS A 150 17.66 -12.29 -10.51
CA LYS A 150 16.52 -13.11 -10.94
C LYS A 150 16.27 -13.04 -12.45
N PHE A 151 16.37 -11.86 -13.07
CA PHE A 151 16.28 -11.74 -14.53
C PHE A 151 17.39 -12.48 -15.26
N SER A 152 18.62 -12.43 -14.75
CA SER A 152 19.73 -13.16 -15.37
C SER A 152 19.54 -14.68 -15.33
N LEU A 153 18.92 -15.22 -14.27
CA LEU A 153 18.59 -16.64 -14.18
C LEU A 153 17.45 -17.04 -15.13
N LEU A 154 16.42 -16.22 -15.25
CA LEU A 154 15.28 -16.44 -16.17
C LEU A 154 15.69 -16.45 -17.65
N ARG A 155 16.81 -15.81 -18.00
CA ARG A 155 17.32 -15.76 -19.38
C ARG A 155 18.16 -16.98 -19.77
N ILE A 156 18.52 -17.82 -18.80
CA ILE A 156 19.36 -19.02 -18.99
C ILE A 156 18.50 -20.30 -19.07
N LEU A 157 17.25 -20.26 -18.61
CA LEU A 157 16.24 -21.31 -18.77
C LEU A 157 15.46 -21.11 -20.07
#